data_AF-F4PUG4-F1
#
_entry.id   AF-F4PUG4-F1
#
_cell.length_a   1.000
_cell.length_b   1.000
_cell.length_c   1.000
_cell.angle_alpha   90.00
_cell.angle_beta   90.00
_cell.angle_gamma   90.00
#
_symmetry.space_group_name_H-M   'P 1'
#
loop_
_entity.id
_entity.type
_entity.pdbx_description
1 polymer ?
#
loop_
_entity_poly.entity_id
_entity_poly.type
_entity_poly.pdbx_seq_one_letter_code
_entity_poly.pdbx_strand_id
1 'polypeptide(L)'
;MLDQQLYLDLQGLCALKTLTLGDGHYPTDDRQYCIEVSVPPSLKILYLMSECAHRTSLYNAIVGKITFNANVEKIRIEKFTREPILEGLVFPPSVTHLTISGEYEPVQLPESLIKLKMPIDNNNNNQGGLINLQYLKKLIYTTDQPNNNDIQFVLPSTSTAAVAAADYPPNLETLNLIQIKSNYTIDNLPPTIKYLSILLNNTNNDRSQKYPPIFSINSRLSNISQIQWLPYNTTHLTCQLEITLQQGAFRLDQVINHTNVRHLCLIISDTILHFSIQRLDTGKHKVLVLETKSISGGIITQRKTNYNQQYDPIYLHFKVAGSGPFELKCILNFKKL
;
A
#
# COMPACT_ATOMS: atom_id res chain seq x y z
N MET A 1 -36.76 -27.82 4.12
CA MET A 1 -37.30 -26.95 3.06
C MET A 1 -36.34 -27.03 1.90
N LEU A 2 -36.82 -27.10 0.66
CA LEU A 2 -35.95 -27.12 -0.51
C LEU A 2 -35.35 -25.73 -0.68
N ASP A 3 -34.03 -25.62 -0.59
CA ASP A 3 -33.30 -24.37 -0.84
C ASP A 3 -33.54 -23.96 -2.30
N GLN A 4 -34.33 -22.92 -2.50
CA GLN A 4 -34.60 -22.38 -3.82
C GLN A 4 -33.32 -21.72 -4.32
N GLN A 5 -32.61 -22.41 -5.21
CA GLN A 5 -31.43 -21.87 -5.87
C GLN A 5 -31.84 -20.69 -6.75
N LEU A 6 -31.34 -19.50 -6.41
CA LEU A 6 -31.60 -18.29 -7.20
C LEU A 6 -30.59 -18.23 -8.34
N TYR A 7 -31.08 -18.10 -9.56
CA TYR A 7 -30.27 -17.97 -10.76
C TYR A 7 -30.57 -16.63 -11.44
N LEU A 8 -29.53 -15.83 -11.64
CA LEU A 8 -29.60 -14.54 -12.32
C LEU A 8 -28.93 -14.67 -13.70
N ASP A 9 -29.75 -14.74 -14.75
CA ASP A 9 -29.25 -14.81 -16.12
C ASP A 9 -29.02 -13.39 -16.69
N LEU A 10 -27.76 -13.02 -16.90
CA LEU A 10 -27.40 -11.73 -17.53
C LEU A 10 -26.82 -11.89 -18.93
N GLN A 11 -26.85 -13.08 -19.54
CA GLN A 11 -26.23 -13.33 -20.85
C GLN A 11 -26.80 -12.47 -21.98
N GLY A 12 -28.09 -12.12 -21.91
CA GLY A 12 -28.76 -11.26 -22.89
C GLY A 12 -28.31 -9.79 -22.86
N LEU A 13 -27.59 -9.36 -21.82
CA LEU A 13 -27.18 -7.96 -21.64
C LEU A 13 -25.85 -7.67 -22.35
N CYS A 14 -25.81 -7.80 -23.67
CA CYS A 14 -24.61 -7.69 -24.50
C CYS A 14 -23.91 -6.30 -24.50
N ALA A 15 -24.54 -5.29 -23.91
CA ALA A 15 -23.97 -3.95 -23.74
C ALA A 15 -23.44 -3.70 -22.31
N LEU A 16 -23.64 -4.63 -21.37
CA LEU A 16 -23.26 -4.48 -19.97
C LEU A 16 -21.74 -4.56 -19.82
N LYS A 17 -21.11 -3.46 -19.41
CA LYS A 17 -19.65 -3.36 -19.21
C LYS A 17 -19.23 -3.47 -17.75
N THR A 18 -20.12 -3.07 -16.84
CA THR A 18 -19.89 -3.03 -15.40
C THR A 18 -21.07 -3.68 -14.69
N LEU A 19 -20.78 -4.56 -13.74
CA LEU A 19 -21.76 -5.21 -12.89
C LEU A 19 -21.33 -5.05 -11.44
N THR A 20 -22.25 -4.59 -10.60
CA THR A 20 -22.09 -4.55 -9.15
C THR A 20 -23.11 -5.48 -8.53
N LEU A 21 -22.65 -6.42 -7.71
CA LEU A 21 -23.48 -7.31 -6.92
C LEU A 21 -23.18 -7.04 -5.45
N GLY A 22 -24.22 -6.75 -4.68
CA GLY A 22 -24.11 -6.49 -3.24
C GLY A 22 -25.38 -6.92 -2.52
N ASP A 23 -25.19 -7.54 -1.37
CA ASP A 23 -26.22 -7.88 -0.38
C ASP A 23 -26.45 -6.67 0.54
N GLY A 24 -27.15 -5.63 0.06
CA GLY A 24 -27.38 -4.40 0.85
C GLY A 24 -28.28 -4.56 2.08
N HIS A 25 -28.40 -5.76 2.65
CA HIS A 25 -29.29 -6.07 3.76
C HIS A 25 -28.48 -6.53 4.98
N TYR A 26 -28.63 -5.82 6.09
CA TYR A 26 -28.29 -6.38 7.40
C TYR A 26 -29.11 -7.67 7.58
N PRO A 27 -28.48 -8.82 7.88
CA PRO A 27 -29.19 -10.07 8.05
C PRO A 27 -30.03 -9.98 9.32
N THR A 28 -31.31 -9.66 9.17
CA THR A 28 -32.29 -9.74 10.27
C THR A 28 -32.97 -11.11 10.31
N ASP A 29 -32.89 -11.89 9.23
CA ASP A 29 -33.50 -13.20 9.10
C ASP A 29 -32.44 -14.25 8.73
N ASP A 30 -32.50 -15.44 9.35
CA ASP A 30 -31.59 -16.60 9.20
C ASP A 30 -31.61 -17.27 7.80
N ARG A 31 -31.89 -16.52 6.73
CA ARG A 31 -32.07 -17.09 5.40
C ARG A 31 -30.75 -17.20 4.66
N GLN A 32 -30.39 -18.44 4.34
CA GLN A 32 -29.30 -18.75 3.41
C GLN A 32 -29.80 -18.57 1.98
N TYR A 33 -29.08 -17.78 1.18
CA TYR A 33 -29.32 -17.68 -0.25
C TYR A 33 -28.00 -17.81 -1.00
N CYS A 34 -27.98 -18.69 -2.00
CA CYS A 34 -26.93 -18.75 -2.99
C CYS A 34 -27.48 -18.18 -4.29
N ILE A 35 -26.80 -17.17 -4.84
CA ILE A 35 -27.13 -16.61 -6.15
C ILE A 35 -26.08 -17.10 -7.14
N GLU A 36 -26.50 -17.86 -8.14
CA GLU A 36 -25.69 -18.12 -9.31
C GLU A 36 -25.92 -17.02 -10.34
N VAL A 37 -24.83 -16.47 -10.88
CA VAL A 37 -24.91 -15.39 -11.87
C VAL A 37 -24.18 -15.81 -13.13
N SER A 38 -24.87 -15.75 -14.27
CA SER A 38 -24.21 -15.80 -15.58
C SER A 38 -23.84 -14.38 -15.99
N VAL A 39 -22.58 -14.15 -16.36
CA VAL A 39 -22.12 -12.81 -16.77
C VAL A 39 -21.99 -12.69 -18.30
N PRO A 40 -22.45 -11.58 -18.91
CA PRO A 40 -22.42 -11.42 -20.36
C PRO A 40 -20.98 -11.28 -20.88
N PRO A 41 -20.72 -11.66 -22.16
CA PRO A 41 -19.39 -11.52 -22.77
C PRO A 41 -18.83 -10.10 -22.82
N SER A 42 -19.69 -9.08 -22.75
CA SER A 42 -19.28 -7.68 -22.76
C SER A 42 -18.75 -7.16 -21.41
N LEU A 43 -18.90 -7.94 -20.34
CA LEU A 43 -18.56 -7.51 -19.00
C LEU A 43 -17.04 -7.36 -18.83
N LYS A 44 -16.60 -6.18 -18.40
CA LYS A 44 -15.18 -5.86 -18.17
C LYS A 44 -14.86 -5.67 -16.70
N ILE A 45 -15.80 -5.13 -15.93
CA ILE A 45 -15.63 -4.76 -14.53
C ILE A 45 -16.69 -5.47 -13.71
N LEU A 46 -16.26 -6.28 -12.74
CA LEU A 46 -17.13 -6.92 -11.77
C LEU A 46 -16.78 -6.42 -10.37
N TYR A 47 -17.82 -6.00 -9.64
CA TYR A 47 -17.72 -5.62 -8.25
C TYR A 47 -18.62 -6.52 -7.41
N LEU A 48 -18.03 -7.20 -6.44
CA LEU A 48 -18.70 -8.07 -5.48
C LEU A 48 -18.57 -7.43 -4.09
N MET A 49 -19.70 -7.17 -3.44
CA MET A 49 -19.78 -6.68 -2.07
C MET A 49 -20.54 -7.71 -1.23
N SER A 50 -20.01 -8.03 -0.05
CA SER A 50 -20.66 -8.93 0.92
C SER A 50 -20.70 -8.27 2.29
N GLU A 51 -21.80 -7.58 2.61
CA GLU A 51 -22.09 -6.84 3.85
C GLU A 51 -22.55 -7.73 5.02
N CYS A 52 -22.64 -9.06 4.85
CA CYS A 52 -22.97 -10.00 5.92
C CYS A 52 -21.97 -9.93 7.11
N ALA A 53 -22.27 -9.08 8.10
CA ALA A 53 -21.37 -8.77 9.22
C ALA A 53 -21.70 -9.48 10.56
N HIS A 54 -22.59 -10.48 10.62
CA HIS A 54 -23.07 -11.03 11.90
C HIS A 54 -22.87 -12.54 12.14
N ARG A 55 -21.93 -12.83 13.05
CA ARG A 55 -22.02 -13.65 14.28
C ARG A 55 -22.84 -14.96 14.33
N THR A 56 -22.78 -15.85 13.33
CA THR A 56 -23.00 -17.28 13.60
C THR A 56 -22.28 -18.17 12.58
N SER A 57 -21.53 -19.16 13.07
CA SER A 57 -20.61 -20.05 12.34
C SER A 57 -21.32 -21.13 11.50
N LEU A 58 -22.49 -20.81 10.93
CA LEU A 58 -23.31 -21.75 10.16
C LEU A 58 -23.80 -21.18 8.82
N TYR A 59 -23.31 -20.01 8.41
CA TYR A 59 -23.76 -19.35 7.19
C TYR A 59 -22.78 -19.57 6.04
N ASN A 60 -23.17 -20.42 5.08
CA ASN A 60 -22.55 -20.43 3.76
C ASN A 60 -22.90 -19.10 3.08
N ALA A 61 -21.89 -18.28 2.83
CA ALA A 61 -22.08 -16.95 2.27
C ALA A 61 -22.50 -16.98 0.79
N ILE A 62 -23.08 -15.86 0.38
CA ILE A 62 -23.85 -15.56 -0.84
C ILE A 62 -23.14 -15.86 -2.18
N VAL A 63 -21.86 -16.20 -2.16
CA VAL A 63 -21.12 -16.52 -3.39
C VAL A 63 -21.44 -17.96 -3.79
N GLY A 64 -22.57 -18.12 -4.49
CA GLY A 64 -22.78 -19.30 -5.34
C GLY A 64 -21.66 -19.41 -6.38
N LYS A 65 -21.68 -20.48 -7.19
CA LYS A 65 -20.69 -20.70 -8.24
C LYS A 65 -20.75 -19.57 -9.28
N ILE A 66 -19.91 -18.55 -9.14
CA ILE A 66 -19.76 -17.50 -10.14
C ILE A 66 -18.98 -18.08 -11.31
N THR A 67 -19.64 -18.24 -12.45
CA THR A 67 -18.99 -18.66 -13.68
C THR A 67 -18.58 -17.43 -14.46
N PHE A 68 -17.28 -17.10 -14.43
CA PHE A 68 -16.77 -15.94 -15.13
C PHE A 68 -16.75 -16.15 -16.64
N ASN A 69 -17.03 -15.08 -17.39
CA ASN A 69 -16.71 -15.01 -18.80
C ASN A 69 -15.23 -14.63 -19.00
N ALA A 70 -14.62 -15.10 -20.08
CA ALA A 70 -13.21 -14.91 -20.43
C ALA A 70 -12.82 -13.44 -20.76
N ASN A 71 -13.72 -12.47 -20.63
CA ASN A 71 -13.47 -11.06 -20.97
C ASN A 71 -13.41 -10.13 -19.74
N VAL A 72 -13.59 -10.64 -18.52
CA VAL A 72 -13.54 -9.81 -17.31
C VAL A 72 -12.09 -9.38 -17.06
N GLU A 73 -11.82 -8.08 -17.14
CA GLU A 73 -10.48 -7.50 -17.00
C GLU A 73 -10.19 -7.05 -15.56
N LYS A 74 -11.23 -6.62 -14.83
CA LYS A 74 -11.11 -6.02 -13.49
C LYS A 74 -12.12 -6.62 -12.53
N ILE A 75 -11.62 -7.07 -11.39
CA ILE A 75 -12.45 -7.60 -10.31
C ILE A 75 -12.15 -6.84 -9.02
N ARG A 76 -13.21 -6.41 -8.35
CA ARG A 76 -13.16 -5.88 -6.98
C ARG A 76 -14.04 -6.73 -6.08
N ILE A 77 -13.49 -7.17 -4.97
CA ILE A 77 -14.15 -7.97 -3.96
C ILE A 77 -14.03 -7.20 -2.64
N GLU A 78 -15.17 -6.95 -2.02
CA GLU A 78 -15.27 -6.39 -0.68
C GLU A 78 -16.02 -7.36 0.21
N LYS A 79 -15.27 -7.95 1.13
CA LYS A 79 -15.74 -8.95 2.08
C LYS A 79 -15.88 -8.31 3.45
N PHE A 80 -17.06 -8.32 4.05
CA PHE A 80 -17.26 -7.86 5.43
C PHE A 80 -17.50 -9.02 6.41
N THR A 81 -17.60 -10.26 5.92
CA THR A 81 -17.70 -11.48 6.73
C THR A 81 -16.32 -12.03 7.13
N ARG A 82 -16.31 -12.92 8.12
CA ARG A 82 -15.12 -13.71 8.50
C ARG A 82 -15.03 -15.04 7.76
N GLU A 83 -16.19 -15.61 7.42
CA GLU A 83 -16.30 -16.92 6.81
C GLU A 83 -15.55 -16.98 5.47
N PRO A 84 -14.99 -18.14 5.08
CA PRO A 84 -14.32 -18.28 3.80
C PRO A 84 -15.35 -18.28 2.65
N ILE A 85 -15.39 -17.22 1.84
CA ILE A 85 -16.34 -17.06 0.73
C ILE A 85 -15.67 -17.13 -0.65
N LEU A 86 -14.35 -17.13 -0.69
CA LEU A 86 -13.53 -17.15 -1.89
C LEU A 86 -12.89 -18.51 -2.14
N GLU A 87 -13.12 -19.48 -1.25
CA GLU A 87 -12.70 -20.86 -1.45
C GLU A 87 -13.35 -21.43 -2.73
N GLY A 88 -12.52 -21.94 -3.64
CA GLY A 88 -12.98 -22.45 -4.94
C GLY A 88 -13.28 -21.39 -6.00
N LEU A 89 -13.12 -20.10 -5.69
CA LEU A 89 -13.24 -19.03 -6.69
C LEU A 89 -12.06 -19.10 -7.68
N VAL A 90 -12.34 -19.49 -8.92
CA VAL A 90 -11.35 -19.51 -10.00
C VAL A 90 -11.49 -18.24 -10.83
N PHE A 91 -10.51 -17.34 -10.74
CA PHE A 91 -10.50 -16.13 -11.57
C PHE A 91 -10.22 -16.47 -13.04
N PRO A 92 -10.87 -15.76 -14.00
CA PRO A 92 -10.58 -15.99 -15.41
C PRO A 92 -9.18 -15.46 -15.77
N PRO A 93 -8.51 -16.05 -16.77
CA PRO A 93 -7.16 -15.64 -17.19
C PRO A 93 -7.10 -14.26 -17.85
N SER A 94 -8.23 -13.58 -18.04
CA SER A 94 -8.32 -12.21 -18.55
C SER A 94 -8.17 -11.15 -17.47
N VAL A 95 -8.23 -11.52 -16.18
CA VAL A 95 -8.16 -10.55 -15.08
C VAL A 95 -6.76 -9.97 -15.02
N THR A 96 -6.67 -8.65 -15.22
CA THR A 96 -5.41 -7.90 -15.12
C THR A 96 -5.37 -7.05 -13.85
N HIS A 97 -6.53 -6.73 -13.27
CA HIS A 97 -6.65 -5.93 -12.06
C HIS A 97 -7.53 -6.64 -11.03
N LEU A 98 -6.96 -6.95 -9.88
CA LEU A 98 -7.68 -7.54 -8.77
C LEU A 98 -7.57 -6.65 -7.53
N THR A 99 -8.70 -6.38 -6.90
CA THR A 99 -8.77 -5.74 -5.59
C THR A 99 -9.57 -6.62 -4.66
N ILE A 100 -8.96 -7.05 -3.58
CA ILE A 100 -9.61 -7.74 -2.47
C ILE A 100 -9.51 -6.82 -1.26
N SER A 101 -10.57 -6.71 -0.48
CA SER A 101 -10.64 -5.95 0.77
C SER A 101 -11.54 -6.72 1.74
N GLY A 102 -11.26 -6.63 3.03
CA GLY A 102 -11.87 -7.50 4.04
C GLY A 102 -10.95 -8.65 4.47
N GLU A 103 -11.41 -9.46 5.42
CA GLU A 103 -10.60 -10.54 5.99
C GLU A 103 -10.08 -11.49 4.88
N TYR A 104 -8.74 -11.56 4.74
CA TYR A 104 -8.09 -12.28 3.65
C TYR A 104 -8.41 -13.77 3.67
N GLU A 105 -8.55 -14.32 2.46
CA GLU A 105 -8.56 -15.75 2.21
C GLU A 105 -7.58 -16.08 1.09
N PRO A 106 -6.83 -17.19 1.19
CA PRO A 106 -6.01 -17.66 0.09
C PRO A 106 -6.87 -17.94 -1.14
N VAL A 107 -6.55 -17.24 -2.24
CA VAL A 107 -7.17 -17.43 -3.55
C VAL A 107 -6.10 -17.72 -4.59
N GLN A 108 -6.43 -18.56 -5.57
CA GLN A 108 -5.54 -18.81 -6.70
C GLN A 108 -5.55 -17.59 -7.63
N LEU A 109 -4.47 -16.83 -7.62
CA LEU A 109 -4.33 -15.62 -8.43
C LEU A 109 -4.04 -15.99 -9.91
N PRO A 110 -4.69 -15.32 -10.89
CA PRO A 110 -4.40 -15.59 -12.30
C PRO A 110 -3.05 -14.98 -12.70
N GLU A 111 -2.30 -15.69 -13.54
CA GLU A 111 -0.95 -15.28 -13.98
C GLU A 111 -0.95 -13.93 -14.71
N SER A 112 -2.06 -13.57 -15.35
CA SER A 112 -2.28 -12.33 -16.11
C SER A 112 -2.32 -11.05 -15.26
N LEU A 113 -2.28 -11.14 -13.93
CA LEU A 113 -2.39 -9.97 -13.05
C LEU A 113 -1.26 -8.97 -13.29
N ILE A 114 -1.64 -7.72 -13.53
CA ILE A 114 -0.74 -6.57 -13.65
C ILE A 114 -0.80 -5.73 -12.38
N LYS A 115 -1.99 -5.62 -11.76
CA LYS A 115 -2.22 -4.87 -10.52
C LYS A 115 -2.98 -5.73 -9.51
N LEU A 116 -2.42 -5.82 -8.31
CA LEU A 116 -3.02 -6.48 -7.17
C LEU A 116 -3.12 -5.50 -6.01
N LYS A 117 -4.33 -5.37 -5.46
CA LYS A 117 -4.57 -4.73 -4.16
C LYS A 117 -5.18 -5.77 -3.25
N MET A 118 -4.56 -6.04 -2.11
CA MET A 118 -5.02 -7.07 -1.19
C MET A 118 -4.73 -6.70 0.26
N PRO A 119 -5.53 -7.20 1.20
CA PRO A 119 -5.20 -7.13 2.62
C PRO A 119 -3.98 -7.97 2.97
N ILE A 120 -3.32 -7.62 4.07
CA ILE A 120 -2.26 -8.44 4.67
C ILE A 120 -2.91 -9.58 5.45
N ASP A 121 -2.45 -10.80 5.18
CA ASP A 121 -2.74 -11.98 5.98
C ASP A 121 -1.79 -12.04 7.18
N ASN A 122 -2.35 -12.04 8.39
CA ASN A 122 -1.54 -12.19 9.61
C ASN A 122 -0.93 -13.59 9.75
N ASN A 123 -1.49 -14.58 9.07
CA ASN A 123 -1.08 -15.98 9.21
C ASN A 123 0.12 -16.36 8.33
N ASN A 124 0.72 -15.42 7.58
CA ASN A 124 1.98 -15.55 6.80
C ASN A 124 2.09 -16.72 5.80
N ASN A 125 1.13 -17.64 5.70
CA ASN A 125 1.28 -18.89 4.96
C ASN A 125 1.12 -18.75 3.44
N ASN A 126 0.67 -17.61 2.94
CA ASN A 126 0.18 -17.48 1.56
C ASN A 126 1.06 -16.61 0.64
N GLN A 127 2.24 -16.17 1.08
CA GLN A 127 3.10 -15.31 0.24
C GLN A 127 3.74 -16.06 -0.94
N GLY A 128 3.86 -17.39 -0.87
CA GLY A 128 4.50 -18.20 -1.93
C GLY A 128 3.81 -18.11 -3.30
N GLY A 129 2.52 -17.76 -3.35
CA GLY A 129 1.78 -17.61 -4.61
C GLY A 129 2.17 -16.38 -5.45
N LEU A 130 2.74 -15.34 -4.83
CA LEU A 130 3.04 -14.08 -5.52
C LEU A 130 4.24 -14.19 -6.47
N ILE A 131 5.19 -15.08 -6.18
CA ILE A 131 6.44 -15.26 -6.93
C ILE A 131 6.15 -15.65 -8.38
N ASN A 132 5.07 -16.40 -8.61
CA ASN A 132 4.68 -16.89 -9.93
C ASN A 132 3.99 -15.83 -10.81
N LEU A 133 3.67 -14.64 -10.28
CA LEU A 133 2.97 -13.59 -11.00
C LEU A 133 3.93 -12.74 -11.84
N GLN A 134 4.47 -13.32 -12.92
CA GLN A 134 5.49 -12.70 -13.75
C GLN A 134 5.07 -11.35 -14.36
N TYR A 135 3.77 -11.10 -14.55
CA TYR A 135 3.28 -9.85 -15.14
C TYR A 135 2.91 -8.77 -14.10
N LEU A 136 3.03 -9.08 -12.79
CA LEU A 136 2.61 -8.16 -11.74
C LEU A 136 3.56 -6.96 -11.65
N LYS A 137 3.05 -5.78 -11.99
CA LYS A 137 3.80 -4.52 -11.95
C LYS A 137 3.48 -3.67 -10.72
N LYS A 138 2.29 -3.83 -10.14
CA LYS A 138 1.82 -3.01 -9.03
C LYS A 138 1.17 -3.83 -7.93
N LEU A 139 1.71 -3.72 -6.73
CA LEU A 139 1.23 -4.36 -5.51
C LEU A 139 0.86 -3.30 -4.47
N ILE A 140 -0.35 -3.41 -3.92
CA ILE A 140 -0.86 -2.53 -2.87
C ILE A 140 -1.32 -3.40 -1.72
N TYR A 141 -0.71 -3.23 -0.56
CA TYR A 141 -1.13 -3.88 0.67
C TYR A 141 -2.06 -2.98 1.47
N THR A 142 -3.09 -3.57 2.08
CA THR A 142 -4.03 -2.91 2.98
C THR A 142 -4.15 -3.63 4.32
N THR A 143 -4.65 -2.93 5.32
CA THR A 143 -5.11 -3.53 6.58
C THR A 143 -6.59 -3.23 6.75
N ASP A 144 -7.43 -4.26 6.92
CA ASP A 144 -8.88 -4.06 7.05
C ASP A 144 -9.30 -3.63 8.45
N GLN A 145 -8.52 -3.98 9.47
CA GLN A 145 -8.84 -3.76 10.88
C GLN A 145 -7.95 -2.64 11.47
N PRO A 146 -8.51 -1.48 11.84
CA PRO A 146 -7.74 -0.38 12.41
C PRO A 146 -7.25 -0.61 13.84
N ASN A 147 -7.76 -1.64 14.54
CA ASN A 147 -7.61 -1.74 16.00
C ASN A 147 -6.57 -2.77 16.46
N ASN A 148 -5.89 -3.47 15.56
CA ASN A 148 -4.97 -4.54 15.94
C ASN A 148 -3.52 -4.04 15.92
N ASN A 149 -3.14 -3.33 17.00
CA ASN A 149 -1.83 -2.67 17.13
C ASN A 149 -0.65 -3.64 17.32
N ASP A 150 -0.93 -4.93 17.59
CA ASP A 150 0.08 -5.88 18.03
C ASP A 150 0.71 -6.71 16.89
N ILE A 151 0.30 -6.50 15.64
CA ILE A 151 0.84 -7.28 14.52
C ILE A 151 2.11 -6.62 14.01
N GLN A 152 3.25 -7.21 14.36
CA GLN A 152 4.53 -6.91 13.74
C GLN A 152 4.61 -7.63 12.39
N PHE A 153 4.36 -6.89 11.31
CA PHE A 153 4.44 -7.43 9.95
C PHE A 153 5.82 -7.18 9.36
N VAL A 154 6.49 -8.23 8.87
CA VAL A 154 7.78 -8.12 8.17
C VAL A 154 7.55 -8.49 6.72
N LEU A 155 7.68 -7.51 5.82
CA LEU A 155 7.60 -7.73 4.39
C LEU A 155 8.87 -8.44 3.91
N PRO A 156 8.69 -9.39 2.98
CA PRO A 156 8.94 -10.81 3.17
C PRO A 156 10.11 -11.12 4.11
N SER A 157 9.80 -11.84 5.19
CA SER A 157 10.74 -12.32 6.17
C SER A 157 11.45 -13.58 5.68
N THR A 158 12.45 -13.46 4.82
CA THR A 158 13.36 -14.59 4.64
C THR A 158 14.23 -14.70 5.88
N SER A 159 13.91 -15.66 6.74
CA SER A 159 14.77 -16.07 7.86
C SER A 159 16.12 -16.65 7.39
N THR A 160 16.34 -16.79 6.08
CA THR A 160 17.61 -17.27 5.49
C THR A 160 18.06 -16.41 4.30
N ALA A 161 19.31 -15.92 4.36
CA ALA A 161 19.90 -14.96 3.41
C ALA A 161 20.01 -15.46 1.95
N ALA A 162 19.86 -16.76 1.71
CA ALA A 162 19.94 -17.35 0.36
C ALA A 162 18.61 -17.28 -0.42
N VAL A 163 17.48 -17.01 0.24
CA VAL A 163 16.14 -16.98 -0.38
C VAL A 163 15.58 -15.54 -0.51
N ALA A 164 16.26 -14.55 0.07
CA ALA A 164 15.78 -13.16 0.25
C ALA A 164 15.34 -12.40 -1.01
N ALA A 165 15.79 -12.80 -2.20
CA ALA A 165 15.40 -12.17 -3.46
C ALA A 165 14.19 -12.85 -4.14
N ALA A 166 13.74 -14.01 -3.65
CA ALA A 166 12.74 -14.82 -4.33
C ALA A 166 11.28 -14.38 -4.04
N ASP A 167 11.03 -13.59 -3.02
CA ASP A 167 9.66 -13.42 -2.49
C ASP A 167 8.84 -12.34 -3.19
N TYR A 168 9.44 -11.57 -4.09
CA TYR A 168 8.75 -10.58 -4.88
C TYR A 168 8.59 -11.04 -6.34
N PRO A 169 7.45 -10.71 -6.99
CA PRO A 169 7.31 -10.92 -8.43
C PRO A 169 8.44 -10.22 -9.20
N PRO A 170 9.03 -10.88 -10.21
CA PRO A 170 10.28 -10.42 -10.84
C PRO A 170 10.14 -9.09 -11.59
N ASN A 171 8.92 -8.68 -11.95
CA ASN A 171 8.65 -7.44 -12.69
C ASN A 171 7.91 -6.39 -11.85
N LEU A 172 7.95 -6.50 -10.52
CA LEU A 172 7.26 -5.57 -9.63
C LEU A 172 7.93 -4.19 -9.68
N GLU A 173 7.21 -3.16 -10.15
CA GLU A 173 7.71 -1.79 -10.28
C GLU A 173 7.16 -0.84 -9.20
N THR A 174 5.95 -1.11 -8.70
CA THR A 174 5.26 -0.27 -7.71
C THR A 174 4.86 -1.08 -6.48
N LEU A 175 5.32 -0.65 -5.31
CA LEU A 175 4.91 -1.18 -4.01
C LEU A 175 4.29 -0.06 -3.17
N ASN A 176 3.03 -0.25 -2.77
CA ASN A 176 2.30 0.71 -1.93
C ASN A 176 1.87 0.09 -0.60
N LEU A 177 2.40 0.66 0.48
CA LEU A 177 2.30 0.23 1.87
C LEU A 177 1.62 1.29 2.75
N ILE A 178 1.07 2.36 2.14
CA ILE A 178 0.45 3.47 2.89
C ILE A 178 -0.77 3.00 3.68
N GLN A 179 -1.52 2.03 3.14
CA GLN A 179 -2.75 1.55 3.77
C GLN A 179 -2.51 0.49 4.86
N ILE A 180 -1.25 0.27 5.24
CA ILE A 180 -0.88 -0.58 6.37
C ILE A 180 -0.76 0.31 7.61
N LYS A 181 -1.72 0.20 8.53
CA LYS A 181 -1.74 0.99 9.77
C LYS A 181 -0.85 0.42 10.89
N SER A 182 -0.52 -0.87 10.82
CA SER A 182 0.29 -1.55 11.84
C SER A 182 1.78 -1.20 11.74
N ASN A 183 2.56 -1.63 12.73
CA ASN A 183 4.01 -1.53 12.67
C ASN A 183 4.57 -2.57 11.71
N TYR A 184 5.29 -2.10 10.69
CA TYR A 184 6.02 -2.96 9.77
C TYR A 184 7.43 -2.46 9.54
N THR A 185 8.28 -3.41 9.13
CA THR A 185 9.61 -3.18 8.57
C THR A 185 9.67 -3.73 7.16
N ILE A 186 10.41 -3.03 6.32
CA ILE A 186 10.68 -3.38 4.93
C ILE A 186 12.12 -3.86 4.87
N ASP A 187 12.30 -5.06 4.33
CA ASP A 187 13.61 -5.61 4.00
C ASP A 187 13.68 -5.99 2.52
N ASN A 188 14.89 -6.10 2.00
CA ASN A 188 15.20 -6.77 0.72
C ASN A 188 14.29 -6.37 -0.46
N LEU A 189 14.01 -5.07 -0.61
CA LEU A 189 13.24 -4.60 -1.77
C LEU A 189 13.94 -4.99 -3.08
N PRO A 190 13.20 -5.53 -4.07
CA PRO A 190 13.82 -5.98 -5.30
C PRO A 190 14.31 -4.77 -6.12
N PRO A 191 15.38 -4.94 -6.91
CA PRO A 191 15.92 -3.87 -7.73
C PRO A 191 14.95 -3.35 -8.78
N THR A 192 13.83 -4.02 -9.04
CA THR A 192 12.82 -3.59 -10.01
C THR A 192 11.90 -2.48 -9.49
N ILE A 193 11.85 -2.23 -8.17
CA ILE A 193 11.01 -1.18 -7.60
C ILE A 193 11.46 0.20 -8.10
N LYS A 194 10.51 0.92 -8.72
CA LYS A 194 10.66 2.31 -9.17
C LYS A 194 9.87 3.27 -8.28
N TYR A 195 8.70 2.81 -7.80
CA TYR A 195 7.74 3.60 -7.03
C TYR A 195 7.47 2.91 -5.68
N LEU A 196 7.93 3.53 -4.60
CA LEU A 196 7.68 3.07 -3.24
C LEU A 196 6.76 4.06 -2.52
N SER A 197 5.72 3.56 -1.86
CA SER A 197 4.84 4.37 -1.01
C SER A 197 4.74 3.76 0.39
N ILE A 198 5.03 4.53 1.42
CA ILE A 198 5.12 4.06 2.83
C ILE A 198 4.40 5.01 3.79
N LEU A 199 3.92 4.44 4.90
CA LEU A 199 3.39 5.17 6.04
C LEU A 199 4.50 5.35 7.08
N LEU A 200 4.76 6.59 7.49
CA LEU A 200 5.73 6.92 8.53
C LEU A 200 5.01 7.36 9.79
N ASN A 201 5.23 6.60 10.86
CA ASN A 201 4.70 6.91 12.19
C ASN A 201 5.73 7.72 12.96
N ASN A 202 5.26 8.51 13.92
CA ASN A 202 6.15 9.21 14.84
C ASN A 202 6.96 8.19 15.66
N THR A 203 8.29 8.28 15.61
CA THR A 203 9.18 7.38 16.39
C THR A 203 9.18 7.70 17.87
N ASN A 204 8.81 8.92 18.25
CA ASN A 204 8.87 9.40 19.63
C ASN A 204 7.49 9.29 20.26
N ASN A 205 7.20 8.15 20.88
CA ASN A 205 5.99 7.94 21.69
C ASN A 205 6.02 8.67 23.03
N ASP A 206 7.10 9.41 23.33
CA ASP A 206 7.20 10.15 24.58
C ASP A 206 6.15 11.28 24.63
N ARG A 207 5.11 11.03 25.42
CA ARG A 207 3.97 11.92 25.62
C ARG A 207 4.36 13.24 26.28
N SER A 208 5.59 13.38 26.79
CA SER A 208 6.07 14.62 27.40
C SER A 208 6.33 15.76 26.39
N GLN A 209 6.20 15.51 25.08
CA GLN A 209 6.07 16.44 23.93
C GLN A 209 6.66 17.85 24.07
N LYS A 210 7.90 17.96 24.54
CA LYS A 210 8.67 19.20 24.39
C LYS A 210 9.10 19.45 22.94
N TYR A 211 9.18 18.40 22.12
CA TYR A 211 9.73 18.45 20.77
C TYR A 211 8.72 17.97 19.72
N PRO A 212 8.74 18.56 18.50
CA PRO A 212 7.90 18.11 17.40
C PRO A 212 8.26 16.66 16.99
N PRO A 213 7.29 15.86 16.52
CA PRO A 213 7.52 14.52 16.02
C PRO A 213 8.49 14.52 14.85
N ILE A 214 9.40 13.54 14.84
CA ILE A 214 10.40 13.37 13.79
C ILE A 214 10.03 12.14 12.97
N PHE A 215 9.82 12.34 11.67
CA PHE A 215 9.53 11.31 10.70
C PHE A 215 10.80 10.96 9.93
N SER A 216 11.07 9.67 9.80
CA SER A 216 12.34 9.14 9.32
C SER A 216 12.06 7.89 8.50
N ILE A 217 12.57 7.81 7.27
CA ILE A 217 12.38 6.60 6.44
C ILE A 217 13.08 5.38 7.04
N ASN A 218 14.16 5.61 7.81
CA ASN A 218 14.86 4.55 8.55
C ASN A 218 13.92 3.80 9.52
N SER A 219 12.87 4.44 10.06
CA SER A 219 11.97 3.74 10.99
C SER A 219 11.20 2.57 10.35
N ARG A 220 11.22 2.46 9.03
CA ARG A 220 10.59 1.38 8.26
C ARG A 220 11.58 0.45 7.57
N LEU A 221 12.89 0.63 7.73
CA LEU A 221 13.90 -0.19 7.05
C LEU A 221 14.66 -1.03 8.08
N SER A 222 14.75 -2.35 7.86
CA SER A 222 15.49 -3.25 8.76
C SER A 222 17.00 -3.22 8.52
N ASN A 223 17.44 -3.04 7.28
CA ASN A 223 18.86 -3.14 6.91
C ASN A 223 19.48 -1.78 6.54
N ILE A 224 19.82 -0.99 7.56
CA ILE A 224 20.52 0.30 7.37
C ILE A 224 22.05 0.20 7.33
N SER A 225 22.60 -1.01 7.45
CA SER A 225 24.05 -1.24 7.40
C SER A 225 24.64 -1.02 6.00
N GLN A 226 23.80 -1.09 4.97
CA GLN A 226 24.20 -0.88 3.59
C GLN A 226 24.36 0.61 3.26
N ILE A 227 25.30 0.91 2.35
CA ILE A 227 25.56 2.27 1.84
C ILE A 227 24.30 2.89 1.23
N GLN A 228 23.46 2.04 0.63
CA GLN A 228 22.23 2.43 -0.05
C GLN A 228 21.04 1.72 0.59
N TRP A 229 20.08 2.51 1.07
CA TRP A 229 18.93 2.04 1.86
C TRP A 229 17.74 1.59 1.01
N LEU A 230 17.60 2.14 -0.19
CA LEU A 230 16.55 1.77 -1.15
C LEU A 230 17.19 1.29 -2.45
N PRO A 231 16.55 0.38 -3.19
CA PRO A 231 17.09 -0.09 -4.47
C PRO A 231 17.46 1.05 -5.41
N TYR A 232 18.47 0.82 -6.25
CA TYR A 232 19.04 1.87 -7.09
C TYR A 232 18.06 2.43 -8.12
N ASN A 233 17.04 1.65 -8.52
CA ASN A 233 15.98 2.05 -9.43
C ASN A 233 14.82 2.80 -8.74
N THR A 234 14.78 2.83 -7.41
CA THR A 234 13.74 3.55 -6.66
C THR A 234 13.94 5.04 -6.83
N THR A 235 13.20 5.62 -7.76
CA THR A 235 13.28 7.03 -8.14
C THR A 235 12.14 7.85 -7.53
N HIS A 236 11.02 7.21 -7.18
CA HIS A 236 9.85 7.84 -6.60
C HIS A 236 9.57 7.28 -5.22
N LEU A 237 9.49 8.17 -4.24
CA LEU A 237 9.14 7.84 -2.85
C LEU A 237 7.96 8.69 -2.42
N THR A 238 6.88 8.04 -1.98
CA THR A 238 5.75 8.69 -1.32
C THR A 238 5.75 8.32 0.16
N CYS A 239 5.78 9.31 1.03
CA CYS A 239 5.67 9.12 2.47
C CYS A 239 4.37 9.76 2.95
N GLN A 240 3.45 8.95 3.49
CA GLN A 240 2.35 9.47 4.29
C GLN A 240 2.81 9.63 5.73
N LEU A 241 2.68 10.83 6.29
CA LEU A 241 3.08 11.12 7.66
C LEU A 241 1.85 11.04 8.57
N GLU A 242 1.85 10.08 9.48
CA GLU A 242 0.78 9.97 10.48
C GLU A 242 1.04 10.97 11.61
N ILE A 243 0.41 12.13 11.52
CA ILE A 243 0.65 13.24 12.42
C ILE A 243 -0.59 13.47 13.29
N THR A 244 -0.41 13.44 14.61
CA THR A 244 -1.43 13.81 15.59
C THR A 244 -1.34 15.28 16.02
N LEU A 245 -0.20 15.94 15.76
CA LEU A 245 0.08 17.32 16.15
C LEU A 245 0.03 18.29 14.97
N GLN A 246 -0.08 19.58 15.26
CA GLN A 246 -0.06 20.62 14.22
C GLN A 246 1.33 20.87 13.62
N GLN A 247 2.38 20.17 14.06
CA GLN A 247 3.74 20.38 13.56
C GLN A 247 4.57 19.10 13.63
N GLY A 248 5.59 19.03 12.79
CA GLY A 248 6.53 17.92 12.73
C GLY A 248 7.77 18.25 11.91
N ALA A 249 8.69 17.30 11.86
CA ALA A 249 9.91 17.39 11.08
C ALA A 249 10.14 16.09 10.31
N PHE A 250 10.52 16.16 9.04
CA PHE A 250 10.90 14.99 8.23
C PHE A 250 12.41 14.98 7.96
N ARG A 251 13.09 13.85 8.16
CA ARG A 251 14.54 13.65 7.92
C ARG A 251 14.87 13.59 6.42
N LEU A 252 14.96 14.75 5.79
CA LEU A 252 15.27 14.87 4.36
C LEU A 252 16.69 14.39 4.02
N ASP A 253 17.64 14.53 4.95
CA ASP A 253 19.01 14.02 4.76
C ASP A 253 19.05 12.53 4.43
N GLN A 254 18.12 11.75 4.97
CA GLN A 254 18.08 10.31 4.72
C GLN A 254 17.77 10.00 3.26
N VAL A 255 16.81 10.72 2.68
CA VAL A 255 16.45 10.58 1.26
C VAL A 255 17.60 11.05 0.37
N ILE A 256 18.20 12.19 0.69
CA ILE A 256 19.29 12.78 -0.11
C ILE A 256 20.52 11.86 -0.12
N ASN A 257 20.96 11.41 1.06
CA ASN A 257 22.25 10.76 1.25
C ASN A 257 22.22 9.27 0.91
N HIS A 258 21.16 8.57 1.31
CA HIS A 258 21.13 7.10 1.33
C HIS A 258 20.26 6.47 0.24
N THR A 259 19.67 7.28 -0.66
CA THR A 259 18.80 6.77 -1.73
C THR A 259 19.15 7.38 -3.08
N ASN A 260 18.51 6.87 -4.15
CA ASN A 260 18.53 7.45 -5.50
C ASN A 260 17.22 8.17 -5.86
N VAL A 261 16.37 8.45 -4.87
CA VAL A 261 15.10 9.13 -5.08
C VAL A 261 15.33 10.49 -5.76
N ARG A 262 14.52 10.76 -6.77
CA ARG A 262 14.45 12.01 -7.55
C ARG A 262 13.14 12.73 -7.32
N HIS A 263 12.07 12.00 -7.03
CA HIS A 263 10.74 12.54 -6.76
C HIS A 263 10.29 12.08 -5.38
N LEU A 264 10.16 13.04 -4.46
CA LEU A 264 9.67 12.80 -3.11
C LEU A 264 8.28 13.42 -2.97
N CYS A 265 7.30 12.63 -2.55
CA CYS A 265 5.95 13.07 -2.25
C CYS A 265 5.71 12.92 -0.75
N LEU A 266 5.34 14.01 -0.07
CA LEU A 266 4.95 13.96 1.34
C LEU A 266 3.45 14.24 1.45
N ILE A 267 2.72 13.30 2.05
CA ILE A 267 1.29 13.43 2.36
C ILE A 267 1.18 13.74 3.85
N ILE A 268 0.72 14.95 4.16
CA ILE A 268 0.64 15.53 5.51
C ILE A 268 -0.82 15.94 5.71
N SER A 269 -1.58 15.12 6.45
CA SER A 269 -3.04 15.26 6.52
C SER A 269 -3.62 15.28 5.09
N ASP A 270 -4.36 16.33 4.71
CA ASP A 270 -4.94 16.46 3.37
C ASP A 270 -4.03 17.16 2.35
N THR A 271 -2.82 17.54 2.74
CA THR A 271 -1.90 18.28 1.87
C THR A 271 -0.80 17.42 1.32
N ILE A 272 -0.52 17.64 0.03
CA ILE A 272 0.46 16.87 -0.73
C ILE A 272 1.54 17.82 -1.24
N LEU A 273 2.76 17.65 -0.71
CA LEU A 273 3.97 18.36 -1.12
C LEU A 273 4.78 17.48 -2.06
N HIS A 274 5.17 18.03 -3.22
CA HIS A 274 5.94 17.29 -4.22
C HIS A 274 7.30 17.94 -4.41
N PHE A 275 8.37 17.20 -4.12
CA PHE A 275 9.74 17.67 -4.27
C PHE A 275 10.45 16.96 -5.41
N SER A 276 11.20 17.73 -6.20
CA SER A 276 12.24 17.24 -7.10
C SER A 276 13.60 17.34 -6.41
N ILE A 277 14.40 16.28 -6.50
CA ILE A 277 15.73 16.17 -5.91
C ILE A 277 16.73 15.89 -7.03
N GLN A 278 17.63 16.84 -7.26
CA GLN A 278 18.69 16.72 -8.27
C GLN A 278 20.06 16.84 -7.60
N ARG A 279 20.88 15.78 -7.71
CA ARG A 279 22.27 15.77 -7.26
C ARG A 279 23.11 16.47 -8.33
N LEU A 280 23.80 17.55 -7.96
CA LEU A 280 24.51 18.42 -8.89
C LEU A 280 25.98 18.02 -9.08
N ASP A 281 26.49 17.13 -8.23
CA ASP A 281 27.84 16.56 -8.33
C ASP A 281 27.82 15.06 -7.99
N THR A 282 28.89 14.35 -8.36
CA THR A 282 29.06 12.91 -8.12
C THR A 282 29.26 12.57 -6.64
N GLY A 283 29.78 13.51 -5.84
CA GLY A 283 30.01 13.37 -4.41
C GLY A 283 28.77 13.56 -3.53
N LYS A 284 27.63 13.91 -4.15
CA LYS A 284 26.37 14.30 -3.49
C LYS A 284 26.53 15.51 -2.54
N HIS A 285 27.55 16.35 -2.73
CA HIS A 285 27.83 17.49 -1.86
C HIS A 285 26.88 18.66 -2.12
N LYS A 286 26.43 18.82 -3.37
CA LYS A 286 25.45 19.83 -3.76
C LYS A 286 24.20 19.15 -4.30
N VAL A 287 23.06 19.48 -3.70
CA VAL A 287 21.77 18.89 -4.05
C VAL A 287 20.74 19.99 -4.18
N LEU A 288 20.15 20.12 -5.37
CA LEU A 288 19.00 20.99 -5.59
C LEU A 288 17.74 20.26 -5.12
N VAL A 289 17.01 20.88 -4.21
CA VAL A 289 15.69 20.41 -3.77
C VAL A 289 14.67 21.49 -4.09
N LEU A 290 13.64 21.13 -4.85
CA LEU A 290 12.61 22.05 -5.33
C LEU A 290 11.23 21.48 -5.07
N GLU A 291 10.41 22.17 -4.28
CA GLU A 291 8.98 21.92 -4.20
C GLU A 291 8.32 22.39 -5.49
N THR A 292 7.67 21.48 -6.20
CA THR A 292 7.30 21.65 -7.62
C THR A 292 6.06 22.51 -7.84
N LYS A 293 5.17 22.66 -6.85
CA LYS A 293 3.96 23.47 -6.99
C LYS A 293 4.21 24.96 -6.74
N SER A 294 4.93 25.26 -5.66
CA SER A 294 5.30 26.61 -5.24
C SER A 294 6.60 27.09 -5.87
N ILE A 295 7.39 26.19 -6.47
CA ILE A 295 8.74 26.46 -7.01
C ILE A 295 9.67 26.98 -5.89
N SER A 296 9.34 26.68 -4.63
CA SER A 296 10.18 27.01 -3.50
C SER A 296 11.25 25.93 -3.30
N GLY A 297 12.49 26.32 -3.07
CA GLY A 297 13.58 25.37 -3.01
C GLY A 297 14.93 26.03 -2.85
N GLY A 298 15.99 25.25 -3.01
CA GLY A 298 17.35 25.75 -2.93
C GLY A 298 18.39 24.67 -3.14
N ILE A 299 19.65 25.12 -3.21
CA ILE A 299 20.80 24.23 -3.27
C ILE A 299 21.28 23.96 -1.85
N ILE A 300 21.21 22.72 -1.43
CA ILE A 300 21.77 22.21 -0.19
C ILE A 300 23.24 21.89 -0.44
N THR A 301 24.14 22.57 0.28
CA THR A 301 25.57 22.22 0.31
C THR A 301 25.89 21.50 1.60
N GLN A 302 26.23 20.21 1.49
CA GLN A 302 26.53 19.36 2.64
C GLN A 302 28.02 19.39 2.96
N ARG A 303 28.35 19.59 4.24
CA ARG A 303 29.72 19.51 4.75
C ARG A 303 29.83 18.30 5.66
N LYS A 304 30.84 17.46 5.44
CA LYS A 304 31.16 16.36 6.36
C LYS A 304 31.82 16.94 7.62
N THR A 305 31.46 16.40 8.77
CA THR A 305 32.20 16.69 10.01
C THR A 305 33.44 15.79 10.07
N ASN A 306 34.55 16.32 10.59
CA ASN A 306 35.88 15.67 10.51
C ASN A 306 35.97 14.31 11.24
N TYR A 307 35.02 13.97 12.11
CA TYR A 307 35.18 12.84 13.03
C TYR A 307 34.52 11.54 12.55
N ASN A 308 33.38 11.57 11.82
CA ASN A 308 32.60 10.35 11.54
C ASN A 308 32.11 10.20 10.09
N GLN A 309 32.61 11.00 9.14
CA GLN A 309 32.13 11.03 7.73
C GLN A 309 30.60 11.24 7.56
N GLN A 310 29.89 11.55 8.64
CA GLN A 310 28.44 11.74 8.65
C GLN A 310 28.11 13.22 8.43
N TYR A 311 27.08 13.45 7.61
CA TYR A 311 26.51 14.78 7.40
C TYR A 311 25.65 15.19 8.59
N ASP A 312 25.62 16.50 8.89
CA ASP A 312 24.64 17.05 9.83
C ASP A 312 23.22 16.74 9.31
N PRO A 313 22.29 16.30 10.17
CA PRO A 313 20.91 16.01 9.76
C PRO A 313 20.21 17.21 9.14
N ILE A 314 19.33 16.95 8.18
CA ILE A 314 18.55 17.98 7.48
C ILE A 314 17.08 17.68 7.72
N TYR A 315 16.41 18.60 8.41
CA TYR A 315 15.01 18.48 8.75
C TYR A 315 14.16 19.39 7.84
N LEU A 316 13.10 18.81 7.29
CA LEU A 316 12.01 19.55 6.68
C LEU A 316 10.95 19.79 7.75
N HIS A 317 10.89 21.00 8.29
CA HIS A 317 9.88 21.38 9.28
C HIS A 317 8.59 21.78 8.59
N PHE A 318 7.48 21.28 9.12
CA PHE A 318 6.15 21.63 8.65
C PHE A 318 5.25 21.96 9.83
N LYS A 319 4.35 22.92 9.60
CA LYS A 319 3.27 23.27 10.51
C LYS A 319 1.96 23.27 9.73
N VAL A 320 1.04 22.42 10.14
CA VAL A 320 -0.33 22.35 9.67
C VAL A 320 -1.11 23.42 10.45
N ALA A 321 -1.50 24.52 9.81
CA ALA A 321 -2.31 25.53 10.46
C ALA A 321 -3.70 24.93 10.78
N GLY A 322 -4.17 25.13 12.02
CA GLY A 322 -5.53 24.75 12.39
C GLY A 322 -6.55 25.56 11.58
N SER A 323 -7.54 24.85 11.02
CA SER A 323 -8.80 25.35 10.44
C SER A 323 -8.78 26.22 9.17
N GLY A 324 -7.66 26.36 8.46
CA GLY A 324 -7.63 27.00 7.14
C GLY A 324 -7.13 26.02 6.06
N PRO A 325 -7.90 25.70 5.01
CA PRO A 325 -7.48 24.75 3.97
C PRO A 325 -6.27 25.20 3.11
N PHE A 326 -5.67 26.37 3.37
CA PHE A 326 -4.72 27.01 2.47
C PHE A 326 -3.40 27.50 3.08
N GLU A 327 -3.10 27.27 4.37
CA GLU A 327 -1.83 27.73 4.95
C GLU A 327 -1.01 26.59 5.57
N LEU A 328 -0.47 25.73 4.71
CA LEU A 328 0.68 24.92 5.08
C LEU A 328 1.96 25.72 4.86
N LYS A 329 2.49 26.26 5.95
CA LYS A 329 3.80 26.90 5.94
C LYS A 329 4.86 25.82 6.10
N CYS A 330 5.30 25.26 4.98
CA CYS A 330 6.51 24.47 4.97
C CYS A 330 7.70 25.43 5.05
N ILE A 331 8.39 25.43 6.19
CA ILE A 331 9.61 26.23 6.35
C ILE A 331 10.78 25.26 6.26
N LEU A 332 11.56 25.39 5.20
CA LEU A 332 12.87 24.77 5.08
C LEU A 332 13.83 25.43 6.08
N ASN A 333 13.69 25.05 7.35
CA ASN A 333 14.57 25.48 8.42
C ASN A 333 15.70 24.47 8.57
N PHE A 334 16.88 24.81 8.06
CA PHE A 334 18.11 24.09 8.31
C PHE A 334 18.65 24.46 9.70
N LYS A 335 17.96 24.04 10.76
CA LYS A 335 18.45 24.21 12.13
C LYS A 335 19.18 22.95 12.58
N LYS A 336 20.35 23.15 13.18
CA LYS A 336 21.03 22.11 13.97
C LYS A 336 20.23 21.99 15.27
N LEU A 337 19.54 20.86 15.45
CA LEU A 337 18.82 20.55 16.70
C LEU A 337 19.81 20.25 17.82
#